data_AF-A0A939CZW6-F1
#
_entry.id   AF-A0A939CZW6-F1
#
_cell.length_a   1.000
_cell.length_b   1.000
_cell.length_c   1.000
_cell.angle_alpha   90.00
_cell.angle_beta   90.00
_cell.angle_gamma   90.00
#
_symmetry.space_group_name_H-M   'P 1'
#
loop_
_entity.id
_entity.type
_entity.pdbx_description
1 polymer ?
#
loop_
_entity_poly.entity_id
_entity_poly.type
_entity_poly.pdbx_seq_one_letter_code
_entity_poly.pdbx_strand_id
1 'polypeptide(L)'
;MNIEEFFQLSAGKWFSHRTSQHLAFNQSEHSKSDIIIEALPLDHPEAIKLCQNYNINPSSASCATKITWNGTMDKDQAKHTGSTVLVSVPDADNPAQGRLLREIVDANKTPVAGRYKIDSDGALILTTEDETIFSEERLWFASPNLRMRVNVLKSFGGFSITTFTSEIRMGGFPPPEKVSEAANSVSS
;
A
#
# COMPACT_ATOMS: atom_id res chain seq x y z
N MET A 1 13.73 2.70 9.01
CA MET A 1 12.48 2.29 8.36
C MET A 1 12.85 1.50 7.12
N ASN A 2 12.54 0.23 7.09
CA ASN A 2 12.50 -0.60 5.88
C ASN A 2 11.03 -0.85 5.47
N ILE A 3 10.80 -1.62 4.40
CA ILE A 3 9.44 -1.87 3.90
C ILE A 3 8.57 -2.65 4.89
N GLU A 4 9.15 -3.60 5.61
CA GLU A 4 8.45 -4.41 6.62
C GLU A 4 8.01 -3.54 7.79
N GLU A 5 8.91 -2.73 8.34
CA GLU A 5 8.64 -1.77 9.41
C GLU A 5 7.56 -0.76 8.98
N PHE A 6 7.59 -0.30 7.72
CA PHE A 6 6.57 0.60 7.18
C PHE A 6 5.18 -0.07 7.16
N PHE A 7 5.08 -1.32 6.70
CA PHE A 7 3.81 -2.06 6.68
C PHE A 7 3.35 -2.47 8.07
N GLN A 8 4.25 -2.84 8.98
CA GLN A 8 3.95 -3.09 10.39
C GLN A 8 3.37 -1.84 11.06
N LEU A 9 4.00 -0.68 10.86
CA LEU A 9 3.46 0.59 11.36
C LEU A 9 2.13 0.94 10.68
N SER A 10 1.91 0.51 9.44
CA SER A 10 0.65 0.71 8.73
C SER A 10 -0.49 -0.18 9.23
N ALA A 11 -0.21 -1.32 9.86
CA ALA A 11 -1.23 -2.25 10.32
C ALA A 11 -2.19 -1.59 11.32
N GLY A 12 -3.49 -1.87 11.20
CA GLY A 12 -4.56 -1.34 12.04
C GLY A 12 -5.71 -0.73 11.24
N LYS A 13 -6.63 -0.10 11.96
CA LYS A 13 -7.78 0.59 11.37
C LYS A 13 -7.51 2.09 11.23
N TRP A 14 -7.93 2.67 10.12
CA TRP A 14 -7.69 4.06 9.76
C TRP A 14 -8.97 4.69 9.21
N PHE A 15 -9.23 5.93 9.61
CA PHE A 15 -10.16 6.80 8.91
C PHE A 15 -9.38 7.59 7.87
N SER A 16 -9.79 7.48 6.61
CA SER A 16 -9.13 8.10 5.46
C SER A 16 -10.00 9.18 4.85
N HIS A 17 -9.41 10.34 4.60
CA HIS A 17 -10.02 11.45 3.90
C HIS A 17 -9.16 11.82 2.70
N ARG A 18 -9.72 11.64 1.50
CA ARG A 18 -9.02 11.80 0.23
C ARG A 18 -9.65 12.94 -0.57
N THR A 19 -8.81 13.83 -1.08
CA THR A 19 -9.16 14.86 -2.05
C THR A 19 -8.39 14.62 -3.34
N SER A 20 -9.10 14.51 -4.45
CA SER A 20 -8.53 14.30 -5.78
C SER A 20 -8.87 15.48 -6.68
N GLN A 21 -7.88 16.04 -7.36
CA GLN A 21 -8.03 17.14 -8.31
C GLN A 21 -7.80 16.61 -9.73
N HIS A 22 -8.85 16.70 -10.54
CA HIS A 22 -8.82 16.40 -11.97
C HIS A 22 -8.34 17.64 -12.72
N LEU A 23 -7.09 17.61 -13.19
CA LEU A 23 -6.39 18.79 -13.70
C LEU A 23 -7.02 19.32 -15.00
N ALA A 24 -7.40 18.43 -15.91
CA ALA A 24 -8.00 18.82 -17.19
C ALA A 24 -9.38 19.49 -17.05
N PHE A 25 -10.12 19.16 -15.99
CA PHE A 25 -11.48 19.64 -15.76
C PHE A 25 -11.58 20.71 -14.67
N ASN A 26 -10.49 20.99 -13.97
CA ASN A 26 -10.46 21.83 -12.77
C ASN A 26 -11.53 21.44 -11.74
N GLN A 27 -11.72 20.14 -11.52
CA GLN A 27 -12.72 19.59 -10.61
C GLN A 27 -12.07 18.90 -9.42
N SER A 28 -12.63 19.12 -8.24
CA SER A 28 -12.27 18.40 -7.03
C SER A 28 -13.30 17.32 -6.70
N GLU A 29 -12.80 16.21 -6.19
CA GLU A 29 -13.59 15.11 -5.64
C GLU A 29 -13.09 14.78 -4.24
N HIS A 30 -14.03 14.57 -3.33
CA HIS A 30 -13.76 14.25 -1.95
C HIS A 30 -14.39 12.90 -1.62
N SER A 31 -13.66 12.09 -0.87
CA SER A 31 -14.12 10.78 -0.44
C SER A 31 -13.62 10.46 0.96
N LYS A 32 -14.45 9.75 1.72
CA LYS A 32 -14.12 9.27 3.05
C LYS A 32 -14.23 7.75 3.07
N SER A 33 -13.31 7.09 3.76
CA SER A 33 -13.33 5.64 3.90
C SER A 33 -12.71 5.16 5.18
N ASP A 34 -13.27 4.10 5.77
CA ASP A 34 -12.57 3.29 6.76
C ASP A 34 -11.66 2.31 6.00
N ILE A 35 -10.40 2.23 6.44
CA ILE A 35 -9.38 1.31 5.89
C ILE A 35 -8.90 0.41 7.02
N ILE A 36 -8.81 -0.89 6.75
CA ILE A 36 -8.22 -1.88 7.64
C ILE A 36 -7.00 -2.46 6.92
N ILE A 37 -5.85 -2.43 7.59
CA ILE A 37 -4.58 -2.97 7.09
C ILE A 37 -4.12 -4.06 8.03
N GLU A 38 -3.91 -5.24 7.50
CA GLU A 38 -3.54 -6.42 8.26
C GLU A 38 -2.28 -7.03 7.66
N ALA A 39 -1.35 -7.45 8.53
CA ALA A 39 -0.24 -8.28 8.09
C ALA A 39 -0.78 -9.65 7.67
N LEU A 40 -0.24 -10.19 6.58
CA LEU A 40 -0.59 -11.50 6.07
C LEU A 40 0.66 -12.39 6.13
N PRO A 41 0.56 -13.62 6.67
CA PRO A 41 1.65 -14.58 6.61
C PRO A 41 2.09 -14.81 5.15
N LEU A 42 3.40 -14.97 4.92
CA LEU A 42 3.93 -15.20 3.57
C LEU A 42 3.51 -16.56 2.97
N ASP A 43 3.23 -17.53 3.82
CA ASP A 43 2.67 -18.84 3.46
C ASP A 43 1.15 -18.82 3.26
N HIS A 44 0.50 -17.66 3.44
CA HIS A 44 -0.93 -17.53 3.20
C HIS A 44 -1.26 -17.77 1.71
N PRO A 45 -2.33 -18.52 1.38
CA PRO A 45 -2.66 -18.85 0.00
C PRO A 45 -2.80 -17.65 -0.94
N GLU A 46 -3.37 -16.53 -0.46
CA GLU A 46 -3.49 -15.29 -1.25
C GLU A 46 -2.12 -14.69 -1.62
N ALA A 47 -1.12 -14.72 -0.71
CA ALA A 47 0.22 -14.21 -0.95
C ALA A 47 1.00 -15.11 -1.93
N ILE A 48 0.92 -16.43 -1.74
CA ILE A 48 1.55 -17.43 -2.63
C ILE A 48 0.99 -17.29 -4.05
N LYS A 49 -0.35 -17.26 -4.18
CA LYS A 49 -1.03 -17.12 -5.47
C LYS A 49 -0.63 -15.81 -6.15
N LEU A 50 -0.52 -14.72 -5.39
CA LEU A 50 -0.09 -13.44 -5.94
C LEU A 50 1.33 -13.52 -6.48
N CYS A 51 2.28 -14.12 -5.75
CA CYS A 51 3.64 -14.34 -6.25
C CYS A 51 3.65 -15.15 -7.56
N GLN A 52 2.87 -16.23 -7.61
CA GLN A 52 2.76 -17.10 -8.78
C GLN A 52 2.20 -16.37 -10.00
N ASN A 53 1.18 -15.52 -9.83
CA ASN A 53 0.60 -14.72 -10.93
C ASN A 53 1.63 -13.78 -11.57
N TYR A 54 2.61 -13.32 -10.79
CA TYR A 54 3.71 -12.48 -11.28
C TYR A 54 4.95 -13.27 -11.68
N ASN A 55 4.89 -14.61 -11.69
CA ASN A 55 6.02 -15.51 -11.94
C ASN A 55 7.21 -15.28 -10.99
N ILE A 56 6.92 -15.03 -9.71
CA ILE A 56 7.92 -14.81 -8.67
C ILE A 56 7.89 -15.97 -7.69
N ASN A 57 9.08 -16.42 -7.24
CA ASN A 57 9.19 -17.42 -6.20
C ASN A 57 8.67 -16.84 -4.86
N PRO A 58 7.65 -17.45 -4.22
CA PRO A 58 7.13 -16.97 -2.93
C PRO A 58 8.21 -16.80 -1.85
N SER A 59 9.29 -17.57 -1.89
CA SER A 59 10.39 -17.45 -0.92
C SER A 59 11.22 -16.17 -1.06
N SER A 60 11.01 -15.38 -2.12
CA SER A 60 11.66 -14.07 -2.33
C SER A 60 10.84 -12.90 -1.77
N ALA A 61 9.63 -13.15 -1.31
CA ALA A 61 8.80 -12.14 -0.67
C ALA A 61 9.31 -11.80 0.73
N SER A 62 9.21 -10.53 1.12
CA SER A 62 9.65 -10.03 2.43
C SER A 62 8.47 -9.80 3.38
N CYS A 63 7.38 -9.19 2.89
CA CYS A 63 6.15 -9.10 3.66
C CYS A 63 4.90 -9.11 2.76
N ALA A 64 3.78 -9.54 3.33
CA ALA A 64 2.48 -9.45 2.71
C ALA A 64 1.51 -8.69 3.61
N THR A 65 0.62 -7.92 3.01
CA THR A 65 -0.43 -7.18 3.74
C THR A 65 -1.74 -7.26 2.99
N LYS A 66 -2.85 -7.37 3.73
CA LYS A 66 -4.20 -7.24 3.19
C LYS A 66 -4.74 -5.87 3.56
N ILE A 67 -5.30 -5.18 2.57
CA ILE A 67 -5.93 -3.88 2.75
C ILE A 67 -7.40 -4.02 2.37
N THR A 68 -8.29 -3.76 3.31
CA THR A 68 -9.74 -3.71 3.09
C THR A 68 -10.22 -2.28 3.27
N TRP A 69 -11.12 -1.80 2.43
CA TRP A 69 -11.71 -0.47 2.58
C TRP A 69 -13.23 -0.49 2.43
N ASN A 70 -13.87 0.45 3.10
CA ASN A 70 -15.29 0.75 3.00
C ASN A 70 -15.46 2.27 3.00
N GLY A 71 -15.81 2.83 1.85
CA GLY A 71 -15.94 4.27 1.69
C GLY A 71 -17.18 4.71 0.94
N THR A 72 -17.41 6.01 0.97
CA THR A 72 -18.46 6.71 0.23
C THR A 72 -17.86 7.92 -0.46
N MET A 73 -18.40 8.28 -1.63
CA MET A 73 -18.03 9.49 -2.34
C MET A 73 -18.98 10.62 -1.95
N ASP A 74 -18.53 11.87 -1.92
CA ASP A 74 -19.44 12.97 -1.52
C ASP A 74 -20.62 13.15 -2.48
N LYS A 75 -20.45 12.79 -3.76
CA LYS A 75 -21.47 12.90 -4.81
C LYS A 75 -22.35 11.65 -4.96
N ASP A 76 -21.96 10.53 -4.34
CA ASP A 76 -22.66 9.25 -4.46
C ASP A 76 -22.74 8.57 -3.09
N GLN A 77 -23.97 8.36 -2.60
CA GLN A 77 -24.21 7.64 -1.35
C GLN A 77 -23.94 6.13 -1.47
N ALA A 78 -23.60 5.63 -2.66
CA ALA A 78 -23.17 4.26 -2.87
C ALA A 78 -21.91 3.96 -2.04
N LYS A 79 -21.96 2.80 -1.36
CA LYS A 79 -20.78 2.26 -0.68
C LYS A 79 -19.83 1.65 -1.69
N HIS A 80 -18.59 2.11 -1.67
CA HIS A 80 -17.48 1.54 -2.41
C HIS A 80 -16.61 0.74 -1.44
N THR A 81 -16.86 -0.57 -1.39
CA THR A 81 -16.09 -1.53 -0.60
C THR A 81 -15.14 -2.32 -1.49
N GLY A 82 -13.97 -2.67 -0.98
CA GLY A 82 -13.05 -3.56 -1.68
C GLY A 82 -11.95 -4.10 -0.78
N SER A 83 -11.15 -5.01 -1.33
CA SER A 83 -9.98 -5.59 -0.69
C SER A 83 -8.89 -5.81 -1.73
N THR A 84 -7.63 -5.75 -1.30
CA THR A 84 -6.47 -6.11 -2.12
C THR A 84 -5.36 -6.66 -1.24
N VAL A 85 -4.61 -7.62 -1.76
CA VAL A 85 -3.36 -8.07 -1.16
C VAL A 85 -2.16 -7.40 -1.84
N LEU A 86 -1.20 -7.00 -1.02
CA LEU A 86 0.10 -6.52 -1.44
C LEU A 86 1.19 -7.49 -0.97
N VAL A 87 2.18 -7.75 -1.81
CA VAL A 87 3.38 -8.53 -1.46
C VAL A 87 4.62 -7.76 -1.90
N SER A 88 5.55 -7.52 -0.98
CA SER A 88 6.84 -6.89 -1.30
C SER A 88 7.89 -7.94 -1.67
N VAL A 89 8.69 -7.64 -2.69
CA VAL A 89 9.81 -8.47 -3.15
C VAL A 89 11.02 -7.54 -3.30
N PRO A 90 11.93 -7.49 -2.31
CA PRO A 90 13.10 -6.62 -2.34
C PRO A 90 14.06 -6.96 -3.48
N ASP A 91 14.77 -5.96 -4.00
CA ASP A 91 15.89 -6.17 -4.92
C ASP A 91 17.06 -6.79 -4.14
N ALA A 92 17.71 -7.82 -4.70
CA ALA A 92 18.76 -8.59 -4.02
C ALA A 92 19.93 -7.70 -3.53
N ASP A 93 20.27 -6.68 -4.31
CA ASP A 93 21.40 -5.78 -4.02
C ASP A 93 21.00 -4.54 -3.21
N ASN A 94 19.70 -4.28 -3.04
CA ASN A 94 19.23 -3.11 -2.32
C ASN A 94 17.86 -3.34 -1.67
N PRO A 95 17.81 -3.72 -0.38
CA PRO A 95 16.55 -4.02 0.32
C PRO A 95 15.68 -2.78 0.58
N ALA A 96 16.19 -1.57 0.34
CA ALA A 96 15.38 -0.35 0.44
C ALA A 96 14.45 -0.15 -0.77
N GLN A 97 14.58 -0.96 -1.82
CA GLN A 97 13.72 -0.89 -3.00
C GLN A 97 13.40 -2.29 -3.51
N GLY A 98 12.38 -2.37 -4.37
CA GLY A 98 12.03 -3.63 -5.00
C GLY A 98 10.73 -3.55 -5.76
N ARG A 99 10.12 -4.71 -5.95
CA ARG A 99 8.80 -4.85 -6.55
C ARG A 99 7.73 -4.91 -5.47
N LEU A 100 6.59 -4.28 -5.73
CA LEU A 100 5.38 -4.41 -4.94
C LEU A 100 4.31 -5.04 -5.82
N LEU A 101 3.98 -6.29 -5.52
CA LEU A 101 2.95 -7.04 -6.20
C LEU A 101 1.60 -6.63 -5.63
N ARG A 102 0.64 -6.42 -6.50
CA ARG A 102 -0.73 -6.08 -6.12
C ARG A 102 -1.70 -7.03 -6.79
N GLU A 103 -2.66 -7.52 -6.03
CA GLU A 103 -3.77 -8.29 -6.57
C GLU A 103 -4.54 -7.46 -7.61
N ILE A 104 -4.66 -7.99 -8.82
CA ILE A 104 -5.41 -7.35 -9.91
C ILE A 104 -6.86 -7.84 -9.83
N VAL A 105 -7.80 -6.92 -9.89
CA VAL A 105 -9.24 -7.23 -9.86
C VAL A 105 -9.75 -7.65 -11.26
N ASP A 106 -9.05 -7.26 -12.32
CA ASP A 106 -9.38 -7.58 -13.72
C ASP A 106 -8.48 -8.69 -14.28
N ALA A 107 -9.05 -9.87 -14.52
CA ALA A 107 -8.35 -11.04 -15.03
C ALA A 107 -7.83 -10.88 -16.48
N ASN A 108 -8.30 -9.87 -17.22
CA ASN A 108 -7.90 -9.64 -18.61
C ASN A 108 -6.65 -8.75 -18.74
N LYS A 109 -6.15 -8.18 -17.64
CA LYS A 109 -4.95 -7.33 -17.64
C LYS A 109 -3.72 -8.12 -17.25
N THR A 110 -2.65 -7.94 -18.03
CA THR A 110 -1.33 -8.44 -17.65
C THR A 110 -0.88 -7.77 -16.34
N PRO A 111 -0.43 -8.56 -15.35
CA PRO A 111 0.14 -8.01 -14.12
C PRO A 111 1.35 -7.13 -14.36
N VAL A 112 1.22 -5.84 -14.03
CA VAL A 112 2.36 -4.92 -13.98
C VAL A 112 2.72 -4.71 -12.52
N ALA A 113 3.88 -5.22 -12.13
CA ALA A 113 4.36 -5.08 -10.76
C ALA A 113 4.75 -3.62 -10.53
N GLY A 114 4.26 -3.03 -9.45
CA GLY A 114 4.75 -1.74 -9.00
C GLY A 114 6.20 -1.84 -8.54
N ARG A 115 6.89 -0.72 -8.54
CA ARG A 115 8.16 -0.51 -7.84
C ARG A 115 7.88 0.14 -6.51
N TYR A 116 8.63 -0.22 -5.48
CA TYR A 116 8.69 0.55 -4.25
C TYR A 116 10.11 1.01 -3.96
N LYS A 117 10.22 2.10 -3.20
CA LYS A 117 11.46 2.59 -2.60
C LYS A 117 11.14 3.21 -1.24
N ILE A 118 11.89 2.82 -0.21
CA ILE A 118 11.95 3.57 1.04
C ILE A 118 13.01 4.66 0.89
N ASP A 119 12.57 5.91 1.03
CA ASP A 119 13.42 7.08 0.89
C ASP A 119 14.19 7.36 2.18
N SER A 120 15.17 8.26 2.13
CA SER A 120 16.07 8.53 3.27
C SER A 120 15.36 9.07 4.52
N ASP A 121 14.21 9.70 4.35
CA ASP A 121 13.35 10.19 5.44
C ASP A 121 12.34 9.14 5.95
N GLY A 122 12.40 7.91 5.42
CA GLY A 122 11.51 6.81 5.79
C GLY A 122 10.16 6.82 5.06
N ALA A 123 9.95 7.74 4.10
CA ALA A 123 8.75 7.70 3.27
C ALA A 123 8.79 6.53 2.28
N LEU A 124 7.63 5.93 2.03
CA LEU A 124 7.44 4.93 0.99
C LEU A 124 7.03 5.62 -0.31
N ILE A 125 7.82 5.41 -1.36
CA ILE A 125 7.48 5.80 -2.73
C ILE A 125 7.06 4.55 -3.48
N LEU A 126 5.89 4.60 -4.10
CA LEU A 126 5.36 3.58 -4.99
C LEU A 126 5.26 4.14 -6.40
N THR A 127 5.72 3.38 -7.38
CA THR A 127 5.62 3.75 -8.79
C THR A 127 5.03 2.60 -9.58
N THR A 128 4.02 2.88 -10.38
CA THR A 128 3.45 1.92 -11.34
C THR A 128 3.42 2.59 -12.69
N GLU A 129 3.94 1.92 -13.72
CA GLU A 129 3.99 2.43 -15.07
C GLU A 129 3.66 1.31 -16.06
N ASP A 130 2.70 1.58 -16.94
CA ASP A 130 2.41 0.78 -18.13
C ASP A 130 2.42 1.67 -19.38
N GLU A 131 2.05 1.12 -20.53
CA GLU A 131 2.05 1.84 -21.82
C GLU A 131 1.13 3.08 -21.82
N THR A 132 0.14 3.13 -20.94
CA THR A 132 -0.94 4.12 -20.94
C THR A 132 -0.94 5.05 -19.73
N ILE A 133 -0.44 4.56 -18.60
CA ILE A 133 -0.56 5.20 -17.30
C ILE A 133 0.78 5.14 -16.57
N PHE A 134 1.16 6.28 -15.99
CA PHE A 134 2.18 6.38 -14.96
C PHE A 134 1.53 6.89 -13.67
N SER A 135 1.84 6.27 -12.55
CA SER A 135 1.38 6.66 -11.23
C SER A 135 2.56 6.66 -10.27
N GLU A 136 2.76 7.75 -9.56
CA GLU A 136 3.70 7.83 -8.44
C GLU A 136 2.94 8.24 -7.18
N GLU A 137 3.22 7.54 -6.09
CA GLU A 137 2.60 7.76 -4.80
C GLU A 137 3.67 7.82 -3.71
N ARG A 138 3.59 8.83 -2.85
CA ARG A 138 4.44 8.97 -1.67
C ARG A 138 3.60 8.88 -0.41
N LEU A 139 3.93 7.95 0.48
CA LEU A 139 3.29 7.73 1.77
C LEU A 139 4.31 7.98 2.89
N TRP A 140 3.89 8.65 3.96
CA TRP A 140 4.73 8.85 5.13
C TRP A 140 3.90 9.00 6.40
N PHE A 141 4.53 8.77 7.55
CA PHE A 141 3.91 9.00 8.86
C PHE A 141 4.32 10.38 9.38
N ALA A 142 3.35 11.29 9.48
CA ALA A 142 3.55 12.57 10.19
C ALA A 142 3.56 12.35 11.71
N SER A 143 2.93 11.28 12.18
CA SER A 143 3.07 10.70 13.52
C SER A 143 2.70 9.20 13.45
N PRO A 144 2.91 8.40 14.51
CA PRO A 144 2.51 6.98 14.51
C PRO A 144 1.01 6.73 14.23
N ASN A 145 0.17 7.75 14.41
CA ASN A 145 -1.29 7.70 14.23
C ASN A 145 -1.81 8.62 13.12
N LEU A 146 -0.93 9.25 12.35
CA LEU A 146 -1.27 10.10 11.22
C LEU A 146 -0.39 9.76 10.02
N ARG A 147 -0.97 9.08 9.03
CA ARG A 147 -0.32 8.77 7.76
C ARG A 147 -0.83 9.70 6.68
N MET A 148 0.08 10.18 5.87
CA MET A 148 -0.18 11.12 4.79
C MET A 148 0.22 10.47 3.48
N ARG A 149 -0.50 10.79 2.41
CA ARG A 149 -0.27 10.21 1.09
C ARG A 149 -0.55 11.23 0.01
N VAL A 150 0.39 11.38 -0.90
CA VAL A 150 0.23 12.15 -2.14
C VAL A 150 0.40 11.23 -3.32
N ASN A 151 -0.40 11.43 -4.36
CA ASN A 151 -0.30 10.68 -5.59
C ASN A 151 -0.44 11.62 -6.79
N VAL A 152 0.31 11.29 -7.84
CA VAL A 152 0.18 11.91 -9.16
C VAL A 152 -0.05 10.82 -10.18
N LEU A 153 -1.10 10.99 -10.98
CA LEU A 153 -1.43 10.13 -12.10
C LEU A 153 -1.17 10.90 -13.40
N LYS A 154 -0.45 10.27 -14.31
CA LYS A 154 -0.22 10.71 -15.68
C LYS A 154 -0.86 9.71 -16.62
N SER A 155 -1.68 10.18 -17.55
CA SER A 155 -2.20 9.38 -18.66
C SER A 155 -2.25 10.22 -19.93
N PHE A 156 -2.26 9.56 -21.09
CA PHE A 156 -2.34 10.23 -22.40
C PHE A 156 -1.32 11.36 -22.60
N GLY A 157 -0.10 11.19 -22.06
CA GLY A 157 1.00 12.14 -22.22
C GLY A 157 1.05 13.32 -21.25
N GLY A 158 0.07 13.47 -20.33
CA GLY A 158 0.01 14.58 -19.37
C GLY A 158 -0.47 14.18 -17.98
N PHE A 159 -0.20 15.03 -16.98
CA PHE A 159 -0.74 14.84 -15.64
C PHE A 159 -2.26 15.00 -15.66
N SER A 160 -2.98 13.98 -15.19
CA SER A 160 -4.43 13.93 -15.24
C SER A 160 -5.06 14.18 -13.88
N ILE A 161 -4.52 13.54 -12.83
CA ILE A 161 -5.08 13.60 -11.47
C ILE A 161 -3.95 13.79 -10.46
N THR A 162 -4.18 14.65 -9.48
CA THR A 162 -3.37 14.73 -8.26
C THR A 162 -4.23 14.45 -7.05
N THR A 163 -3.71 13.71 -6.08
CA THR A 163 -4.49 13.28 -4.93
C THR A 163 -3.71 13.52 -3.66
N PHE A 164 -4.41 14.00 -2.63
CA PHE A 164 -3.92 14.08 -1.27
C PHE A 164 -4.85 13.30 -0.34
N THR A 165 -4.28 12.50 0.54
CA THR A 165 -5.02 11.72 1.53
C THR A 165 -4.39 11.90 2.90
N SER A 166 -5.23 12.15 3.91
CA SER A 166 -4.87 12.04 5.32
C SER A 166 -5.58 10.84 5.94
N GLU A 167 -4.83 10.07 6.71
CA GLU A 167 -5.29 8.82 7.31
C GLU A 167 -4.98 8.86 8.80
N ILE A 168 -6.03 8.86 9.63
CA ILE A 168 -5.94 8.94 11.07
C ILE A 168 -6.24 7.56 11.66
N ARG A 169 -5.32 7.06 12.48
CA ARG A 169 -5.50 5.75 13.11
C ARG A 169 -6.71 5.78 14.05
N MET A 170 -7.56 4.77 13.91
CA MET A 170 -8.70 4.52 14.79
C MET A 170 -8.29 3.53 15.89
N GLY A 171 -8.74 3.76 17.12
CA GLY A 171 -8.58 2.80 18.21
C GLY A 171 -9.43 1.53 18.01
N GLY A 172 -9.24 0.53 18.87
CA GLY A 172 -10.04 -0.68 18.89
C GLY A 172 -9.57 -1.83 17.98
N PHE A 173 -8.41 -1.69 17.35
CA PHE A 173 -7.68 -2.82 16.74
C PHE A 173 -6.55 -3.25 17.69
N PRO A 174 -6.28 -4.56 17.85
CA PRO A 174 -5.18 -5.00 18.69
C PRO A 174 -3.87 -4.38 18.18
N PRO A 175 -2.98 -3.92 19.09
CA PRO A 175 -1.68 -3.42 18.68
C PRO A 175 -0.92 -4.52 17.92
N PRO A 176 -0.09 -4.18 16.92
CA PRO A 176 0.74 -5.16 16.24
C PRO A 176 1.57 -5.91 17.30
N GLU A 177 1.51 -7.24 17.28
CA GLU A 177 2.31 -8.07 18.18
C GLU A 177 3.79 -7.70 17.98
N LYS A 178 4.42 -7.22 19.05
CA LYS A 178 5.87 -7.07 19.06
C LYS A 178 6.47 -8.46 18.88
N VAL A 179 7.19 -8.69 17.80
CA VAL A 179 8.09 -9.85 17.68
C VAL A 179 9.04 -9.79 18.87
N SER A 180 8.88 -10.68 19.84
CA SER A 180 9.72 -10.71 21.02
C SER A 180 11.10 -11.23 20.62
N GLU A 181 12.13 -10.40 20.76
CA GLU A 181 13.50 -10.88 20.96
C GLU A 181 13.54 -11.65 22.29
N ALA A 182 13.30 -12.95 22.23
CA ALA A 182 13.55 -13.87 23.33
C ALA A 182 14.24 -15.12 22.79
N ALA A 183 15.44 -14.90 22.25
CA ALA A 183 16.43 -15.94 22.02
C ALA A 183 17.80 -15.37 22.40
N ASN A 184 18.04 -15.21 23.70
CA ASN A 184 19.38 -15.24 24.30
C ASN A 184 19.29 -15.32 25.82
N SER A 185 19.11 -16.54 26.33
CA SER A 185 19.71 -16.94 27.59
C SER A 185 20.15 -18.39 27.45
N VAL A 186 21.32 -18.53 26.84
CA VAL A 186 22.13 -19.74 26.84
C VAL A 186 22.57 -20.01 28.28
N SER A 187 22.29 -21.23 28.73
CA SER A 187 23.08 -22.07 29.62
C SER A 187 24.12 -21.40 30.53
N SER A 188 23.94 -21.53 31.84
CA SER A 188 25.01 -21.71 32.83
C SER A 188 24.50 -22.55 33.99
#